data_AF-A0A5S6Q3Z1-F1
#
_entry.id   AF-A0A5S6Q3Z1-F1
#
_cell.length_a   1.000
_cell.length_b   1.000
_cell.length_c   1.000
_cell.angle_alpha   90.00
_cell.angle_beta   90.00
_cell.angle_gamma   90.00
#
_symmetry.space_group_name_H-M   'P 1'
#
loop_
_entity.id
_entity.type
_entity.pdbx_description
1 polymer ?
#
loop_
_entity_poly.entity_id
_entity_poly.type
_entity_poly.pdbx_seq_one_letter_code
_entity_poly.pdbx_strand_id
1 'polypeptide(L)'
;MASERAIRNTFEDFKTDSPESCYLSADGTTLSDQWEQRIREHITELTQKLERGLLTEVDYRDGTVYVGIGGIALLYYAMYKKLDREQNTEWLNKADELIKHAVRHSSGNKVSFLCGNTGSMAIAAAIFMKTGQIDKATKYIDEILALSDGICKSSSIPDELLFGRSGYLYSLMFILKECGAHFVSDDAMEQVVEAIINSGQHLAKNVRSRCPLMYAWHDSYYLGAAHGLAGIFFILMRKRHSAGSTGGRKPVIRIVSDLGTQGAMKVKGPIRDSKTLRDYFVSTL
;
A
#
# COMPACT_ATOMS: atom_id res chain seq x y z
N MET A 1 -0.17 -21.53 21.07
CA MET A 1 -0.68 -22.59 20.15
C MET A 1 -0.96 -21.96 18.80
N ALA A 2 -0.03 -22.06 17.85
CA ALA A 2 -0.22 -21.55 16.48
C ALA A 2 -1.09 -22.50 15.63
N SER A 3 -1.21 -23.77 16.04
CA SER A 3 -1.89 -24.84 15.29
C SER A 3 -3.42 -24.73 15.31
N GLU A 4 -4.04 -24.00 16.24
CA GLU A 4 -5.50 -23.90 16.34
C GLU A 4 -6.11 -22.93 15.31
N ARG A 5 -5.30 -22.06 14.70
CA ARG A 5 -5.73 -21.05 13.72
C ARG A 5 -5.29 -21.38 12.29
N ALA A 6 -4.75 -22.57 12.05
CA ALA A 6 -4.20 -22.97 10.76
C ALA A 6 -4.63 -24.39 10.38
N ILE A 7 -4.96 -24.59 9.10
CA ILE A 7 -5.11 -25.93 8.52
C ILE A 7 -3.71 -26.52 8.33
N ARG A 8 -3.54 -27.81 8.66
CA ARG A 8 -2.25 -28.49 8.47
C ARG A 8 -1.84 -28.43 7.00
N ASN A 9 -0.68 -27.85 6.72
CA ASN A 9 -0.11 -27.80 5.38
C ASN A 9 0.25 -29.23 4.92
N THR A 10 -0.36 -29.68 3.81
CA THR A 10 -0.10 -30.98 3.19
C THR A 10 0.79 -30.88 1.94
N PHE A 11 1.17 -29.67 1.53
CA PHE A 11 2.05 -29.46 0.39
C PHE A 11 3.51 -29.75 0.78
N GLU A 12 4.26 -30.37 -0.13
CA GLU A 12 5.70 -30.53 0.05
C GLU A 12 6.42 -29.17 -0.03
N ASP A 13 7.54 -29.06 0.68
CA ASP A 13 8.40 -27.88 0.57
C ASP A 13 9.09 -27.83 -0.80
N PHE A 14 9.53 -26.64 -1.19
CA PHE A 14 10.18 -26.41 -2.48
C PHE A 14 11.45 -27.26 -2.65
N LYS A 15 11.59 -27.91 -3.81
CA LYS A 15 12.75 -28.73 -4.19
C LYS A 15 13.25 -28.33 -5.58
N THR A 16 14.55 -28.07 -5.71
CA THR A 16 15.20 -27.68 -6.98
C THR A 16 15.22 -28.80 -8.00
N ASP A 17 15.28 -30.04 -7.53
CA ASP A 17 15.45 -31.24 -8.38
C ASP A 17 14.11 -31.92 -8.67
N SER A 18 12.99 -31.26 -8.34
CA SER A 18 11.67 -31.77 -8.69
C SER A 18 11.51 -31.73 -10.21
N PRO A 19 11.29 -32.87 -10.88
CA PRO A 19 10.98 -32.91 -12.31
C PRO A 19 9.69 -32.15 -12.66
N GLU A 20 8.93 -31.77 -11.63
CA GLU A 20 7.60 -31.16 -11.69
C GLU A 20 7.62 -29.69 -11.24
N SER A 21 8.56 -28.84 -11.69
CA SER A 21 8.31 -27.39 -11.64
C SER A 21 7.22 -26.99 -12.65
N CYS A 22 6.08 -27.70 -12.62
CA CYS A 22 4.96 -27.56 -13.54
C CYS A 22 4.22 -26.24 -13.34
N TYR A 23 4.52 -25.50 -12.27
CA TYR A 23 3.91 -24.21 -11.94
C TYR A 23 4.43 -23.05 -12.78
N LEU A 24 5.70 -23.10 -13.19
CA LEU A 24 6.38 -22.02 -13.89
C LEU A 24 6.66 -22.38 -15.34
N SER A 25 6.87 -21.36 -16.17
CA SER A 25 7.41 -21.51 -17.52
C SER A 25 8.81 -22.13 -17.50
N ALA A 26 9.28 -22.61 -18.66
CA ALA A 26 10.59 -23.24 -18.79
C ALA A 26 11.76 -22.35 -18.37
N ASP A 27 11.62 -21.03 -18.46
CA ASP A 27 12.61 -20.04 -18.01
C ASP A 27 12.41 -19.57 -16.56
N GLY A 28 11.35 -20.04 -15.88
CA GLY A 28 11.03 -19.70 -14.50
C GLY A 28 10.53 -18.28 -14.27
N THR A 29 10.23 -17.51 -15.34
CA THR A 29 9.87 -16.09 -15.21
C THR A 29 8.36 -15.84 -15.14
N THR A 30 7.54 -16.74 -15.70
CA THR A 30 6.08 -16.68 -15.66
C THR A 30 5.49 -17.98 -15.12
N LEU A 31 4.17 -18.00 -14.97
CA LEU A 31 3.45 -19.26 -14.75
C LEU A 31 3.53 -20.13 -16.02
N SER A 32 3.40 -21.44 -15.86
CA SER A 32 3.14 -22.33 -17.00
C SER A 32 1.74 -22.09 -17.57
N ASP A 33 1.54 -22.40 -18.84
CA ASP A 33 0.24 -22.21 -19.51
C ASP A 33 -0.90 -22.91 -18.76
N GLN A 34 -0.65 -24.12 -18.26
CA GLN A 34 -1.64 -24.90 -17.49
C GLN A 34 -2.07 -24.17 -16.21
N TRP A 35 -1.12 -23.64 -15.44
CA TRP A 35 -1.43 -22.94 -14.19
C TRP A 35 -1.98 -21.55 -14.42
N GLU A 36 -1.50 -20.85 -15.45
CA GLU A 36 -2.06 -19.59 -15.87
C GLU A 36 -3.55 -19.75 -16.23
N GLN A 37 -3.87 -20.74 -17.07
CA GLN A 37 -5.25 -21.04 -17.45
C GLN A 37 -6.11 -21.35 -16.22
N ARG A 38 -5.65 -22.26 -15.34
CA ARG A 38 -6.37 -22.64 -14.13
C ARG A 38 -6.66 -21.45 -13.20
N ILE A 39 -5.68 -20.56 -13.02
CA ILE A 39 -5.86 -19.34 -12.21
C ILE A 39 -6.86 -18.40 -12.87
N ARG A 40 -6.82 -18.23 -14.19
CA ARG A 40 -7.78 -17.38 -14.94
C ARG A 40 -9.20 -17.90 -14.88
N GLU A 41 -9.40 -19.21 -14.98
CA GLU A 41 -10.71 -19.84 -14.81
C GLU A 41 -11.26 -19.55 -13.40
N HIS A 42 -10.45 -19.73 -12.36
CA HIS A 42 -10.85 -19.41 -10.99
C HIS A 42 -11.12 -17.91 -10.77
N ILE A 43 -10.33 -17.01 -11.36
CA ILE A 43 -10.60 -15.57 -11.30
C ILE A 43 -11.98 -15.30 -11.92
N THR A 44 -12.27 -15.86 -13.09
CA THR A 44 -13.58 -15.71 -13.76
C THR A 44 -14.72 -16.20 -12.87
N GLU A 45 -14.61 -17.40 -12.30
CA GLU A 45 -15.63 -17.97 -11.41
C GLU A 45 -15.86 -17.12 -10.15
N LEU A 46 -14.79 -16.65 -9.50
CA LEU A 46 -14.86 -15.83 -8.30
C LEU A 46 -15.39 -14.43 -8.60
N THR A 47 -15.02 -13.83 -9.75
CA THR A 47 -15.58 -12.55 -10.20
C THR A 47 -17.08 -12.68 -10.47
N GLN A 48 -17.55 -13.77 -11.07
CA GLN A 48 -19.00 -14.00 -11.23
C GLN A 48 -19.72 -14.14 -9.88
N LYS A 49 -19.10 -14.78 -8.88
CA LYS A 49 -19.65 -14.83 -7.52
C LYS A 49 -19.71 -13.44 -6.89
N LEU A 50 -18.64 -12.64 -7.03
CA LEU A 50 -18.59 -11.26 -6.57
C LEU A 50 -19.69 -10.41 -7.21
N GLU A 51 -19.88 -10.50 -8.53
CA GLU A 51 -20.92 -9.76 -9.26
C GLU A 51 -22.33 -10.10 -8.78
N ARG A 52 -22.60 -11.36 -8.44
CA ARG A 52 -23.88 -11.72 -7.81
C ARG A 52 -24.03 -11.10 -6.43
N GLY A 53 -22.98 -11.13 -5.62
CA GLY A 53 -22.95 -10.49 -4.29
C GLY A 53 -23.13 -8.98 -4.35
N LEU A 54 -22.61 -8.30 -5.37
CA LEU A 54 -22.81 -6.86 -5.60
C LEU A 54 -24.28 -6.47 -5.75
N LEU A 55 -25.16 -7.40 -6.18
CA LEU A 55 -26.59 -7.15 -6.36
C LEU A 55 -27.40 -7.31 -5.06
N THR A 56 -26.90 -8.09 -4.10
CA THR A 56 -27.71 -8.56 -2.96
C THR A 56 -27.11 -8.31 -1.58
N GLU A 57 -25.78 -8.21 -1.47
CA GLU A 57 -25.06 -8.29 -0.19
C GLU A 57 -24.23 -7.04 0.15
N VAL A 58 -24.09 -6.11 -0.78
CA VAL A 58 -23.19 -4.96 -0.63
C VAL A 58 -23.90 -3.73 -0.12
N ASP A 59 -23.35 -3.14 0.96
CA ASP A 59 -23.73 -1.80 1.39
C ASP A 59 -23.01 -0.74 0.55
N TYR A 60 -23.72 -0.18 -0.44
CA TYR A 60 -23.20 0.90 -1.30
C TYR A 60 -22.96 2.23 -0.56
N ARG A 61 -23.29 2.31 0.74
CA ARG A 61 -22.97 3.47 1.58
C ARG A 61 -21.57 3.40 2.16
N ASP A 62 -20.95 2.21 2.22
CA ASP A 62 -19.55 2.09 2.62
C ASP A 62 -18.64 2.33 1.41
N GLY A 63 -18.17 3.56 1.28
CA GLY A 63 -17.24 3.96 0.23
C GLY A 63 -15.79 3.58 0.48
N THR A 64 -15.42 2.96 1.61
CA THR A 64 -14.02 2.73 1.97
C THR A 64 -13.34 1.69 1.09
N VAL A 65 -12.01 1.67 1.11
CA VAL A 65 -11.22 0.68 0.38
C VAL A 65 -11.12 -0.64 1.16
N TYR A 66 -11.15 -0.57 2.48
CA TYR A 66 -10.93 -1.73 3.35
C TYR A 66 -12.05 -2.77 3.28
N VAL A 67 -13.31 -2.30 3.33
CA VAL A 67 -14.50 -3.17 3.35
C VAL A 67 -15.60 -2.72 2.38
N GLY A 68 -15.45 -1.55 1.78
CA GLY A 68 -16.47 -0.92 0.96
C GLY A 68 -16.30 -1.10 -0.55
N ILE A 69 -17.20 -0.46 -1.29
CA ILE A 69 -17.21 -0.48 -2.77
C ILE A 69 -15.97 0.19 -3.38
N GLY A 70 -15.24 1.03 -2.63
CA GLY A 70 -13.95 1.57 -3.07
C GLY A 70 -12.89 0.48 -3.26
N GLY A 71 -12.90 -0.56 -2.41
CA GLY A 71 -11.99 -1.70 -2.52
C GLY A 71 -12.32 -2.58 -3.72
N ILE A 72 -13.61 -2.72 -4.02
CA ILE A 72 -14.10 -3.46 -5.18
C ILE A 72 -13.74 -2.71 -6.48
N ALA A 73 -13.90 -1.39 -6.52
CA ALA A 73 -13.45 -0.56 -7.64
C ALA A 73 -11.94 -0.71 -7.88
N LEU A 74 -11.13 -0.73 -6.82
CA LEU A 74 -9.68 -0.99 -6.92
C LEU A 74 -9.38 -2.37 -7.48
N LEU A 75 -10.15 -3.41 -7.13
CA LEU A 75 -10.01 -4.76 -7.68
C LEU A 75 -10.25 -4.75 -9.20
N TYR A 76 -11.36 -4.18 -9.68
CA TYR A 76 -11.63 -4.10 -11.13
C TYR A 76 -10.57 -3.29 -11.88
N TYR A 77 -10.11 -2.18 -11.30
CA TYR A 77 -9.01 -1.40 -11.86
C TYR A 77 -7.71 -2.22 -11.94
N ALA A 78 -7.41 -3.03 -10.93
CA ALA A 78 -6.26 -3.93 -10.94
C ALA A 78 -6.39 -5.05 -11.99
N MET A 79 -7.58 -5.62 -12.16
CA MET A 79 -7.86 -6.62 -13.20
C MET A 79 -7.64 -6.02 -14.59
N TYR A 80 -8.18 -4.82 -14.85
CA TYR A 80 -7.91 -4.06 -16.09
C TYR A 80 -6.41 -3.88 -16.32
N LYS A 81 -5.64 -3.48 -15.30
CA LYS A 81 -4.20 -3.24 -15.47
C LYS A 81 -3.35 -4.50 -15.68
N LYS A 82 -3.79 -5.66 -15.18
CA LYS A 82 -2.93 -6.85 -15.04
C LYS A 82 -3.37 -8.03 -15.88
N LEU A 83 -4.66 -8.15 -16.16
CA LEU A 83 -5.24 -9.35 -16.78
C LEU A 83 -5.80 -9.08 -18.19
N ASP A 84 -6.10 -7.83 -18.51
CA ASP A 84 -6.68 -7.44 -19.78
C ASP A 84 -5.61 -7.45 -20.87
N ARG A 85 -5.63 -8.52 -21.68
CA ARG A 85 -4.72 -8.68 -22.83
C ARG A 85 -5.29 -8.06 -24.10
N GLU A 86 -6.59 -7.77 -24.12
CA GLU A 86 -7.35 -7.40 -25.31
C GLU A 86 -7.75 -5.92 -25.33
N GLN A 87 -7.34 -5.15 -24.31
CA GLN A 87 -7.77 -3.76 -24.10
C GLN A 87 -9.29 -3.65 -23.94
N ASN A 88 -9.94 -4.68 -23.38
CA ASN A 88 -11.35 -4.63 -23.04
C ASN A 88 -11.59 -3.68 -21.85
N THR A 89 -12.35 -2.61 -22.13
CA THR A 89 -12.69 -1.59 -21.14
C THR A 89 -13.76 -2.00 -20.12
N GLU A 90 -14.35 -3.19 -20.19
CA GLU A 90 -15.40 -3.65 -19.27
C GLU A 90 -15.02 -3.52 -17.78
N TRP A 91 -13.85 -4.01 -17.38
CA TRP A 91 -13.41 -3.88 -15.98
C TRP A 91 -13.11 -2.43 -15.61
N LEU A 92 -12.58 -1.63 -16.54
CA LEU A 92 -12.35 -0.21 -16.30
C LEU A 92 -13.69 0.54 -16.13
N ASN A 93 -14.70 0.22 -16.93
CA ASN A 93 -16.04 0.80 -16.85
C ASN A 93 -16.73 0.42 -15.54
N LYS A 94 -16.59 -0.84 -15.10
CA LYS A 94 -17.09 -1.28 -13.78
C LYS A 94 -16.39 -0.58 -12.63
N ALA A 95 -15.08 -0.40 -12.72
CA ALA A 95 -14.31 0.36 -11.73
C ALA A 95 -14.77 1.83 -11.67
N ASP A 96 -14.98 2.47 -12.82
CA ASP A 96 -15.49 3.84 -12.95
C ASP A 96 -16.91 4.01 -12.37
N GLU A 97 -17.80 3.04 -12.61
CA GLU A 97 -19.14 3.02 -12.02
C GLU A 97 -19.06 2.96 -10.49
N LEU A 98 -18.37 1.95 -9.95
CA LEU A 98 -18.29 1.72 -8.51
C LEU A 98 -17.58 2.88 -7.79
N ILE A 99 -16.50 3.43 -8.36
CA ILE A 99 -15.76 4.49 -7.69
C ILE A 99 -16.55 5.80 -7.63
N LYS A 100 -17.38 6.10 -8.65
CA LYS A 100 -18.32 7.24 -8.62
C LYS A 100 -19.36 7.10 -7.50
N HIS A 101 -19.76 5.89 -7.16
CA HIS A 101 -20.59 5.64 -5.97
C HIS A 101 -19.78 5.81 -4.68
N ALA A 102 -18.58 5.21 -4.60
CA ALA A 102 -17.75 5.24 -3.40
C ALA A 102 -17.41 6.68 -2.94
N VAL A 103 -16.99 7.55 -3.85
CA VAL A 103 -16.63 8.94 -3.51
C VAL A 103 -17.82 9.81 -3.13
N ARG A 104 -19.04 9.48 -3.56
CA ARG A 104 -20.27 10.19 -3.13
C ARG A 104 -20.65 9.87 -1.69
N HIS A 105 -20.32 8.67 -1.22
CA HIS A 105 -20.64 8.21 0.14
C HIS A 105 -19.45 8.30 1.10
N SER A 106 -18.27 8.67 0.60
CA SER A 106 -17.10 9.02 1.41
C SER A 106 -17.33 10.34 2.12
N SER A 107 -18.09 10.32 3.22
CA SER A 107 -18.40 11.47 4.07
C SER A 107 -17.71 11.31 5.42
N GLY A 108 -16.98 12.35 5.85
CA GLY A 108 -16.34 12.39 7.17
C GLY A 108 -14.87 12.85 7.14
N ASN A 109 -14.28 12.97 8.33
CA ASN A 109 -12.91 13.47 8.53
C ASN A 109 -11.87 12.33 8.63
N LYS A 110 -12.22 11.09 8.26
CA LYS A 110 -11.30 9.96 8.31
C LYS A 110 -10.28 10.07 7.18
N VAL A 111 -9.01 9.97 7.54
CA VAL A 111 -7.89 10.12 6.61
C VAL A 111 -7.12 8.80 6.57
N SER A 112 -6.93 8.26 5.37
CA SER A 112 -6.07 7.13 5.03
C SER A 112 -6.53 6.52 3.70
N PHE A 113 -5.67 5.72 3.09
CA PHE A 113 -6.05 4.97 1.90
C PHE A 113 -7.06 3.85 2.16
N LEU A 114 -6.99 3.14 3.29
CA LEU A 114 -7.83 1.97 3.52
C LEU A 114 -9.20 2.33 4.09
N CYS A 115 -9.24 3.10 5.16
CA CYS A 115 -10.47 3.37 5.93
C CYS A 115 -10.90 4.84 5.91
N GLY A 116 -10.19 5.69 5.15
CA GLY A 116 -10.49 7.11 4.99
C GLY A 116 -10.89 7.46 3.57
N ASN A 117 -11.32 8.72 3.38
CA ASN A 117 -11.85 9.19 2.09
C ASN A 117 -10.73 9.33 1.03
N THR A 118 -9.51 9.59 1.47
CA THR A 118 -8.35 9.79 0.60
C THR A 118 -7.98 8.55 -0.20
N GLY A 119 -8.41 7.36 0.21
CA GLY A 119 -8.28 6.13 -0.58
C GLY A 119 -9.14 6.15 -1.83
N SER A 120 -10.45 6.26 -1.63
CA SER A 120 -11.43 6.24 -2.71
C SER A 120 -11.25 7.42 -3.66
N MET A 121 -10.87 8.59 -3.14
CA MET A 121 -10.51 9.74 -3.98
C MET A 121 -9.24 9.47 -4.83
N ALA A 122 -8.21 8.85 -4.26
CA ALA A 122 -6.98 8.53 -5.00
C ALA A 122 -7.23 7.47 -6.09
N ILE A 123 -8.06 6.47 -5.79
CA ILE A 123 -8.50 5.46 -6.77
C ILE A 123 -9.35 6.11 -7.86
N ALA A 124 -10.26 7.02 -7.49
CA ALA A 124 -11.08 7.78 -8.44
C ALA A 124 -10.20 8.59 -9.39
N ALA A 125 -9.19 9.29 -8.87
CA ALA A 125 -8.23 10.02 -9.69
C ALA A 125 -7.55 9.11 -10.72
N ALA A 126 -7.03 7.95 -10.30
CA ALA A 126 -6.38 7.00 -11.20
C ALA A 126 -7.31 6.50 -12.31
N ILE A 127 -8.55 6.12 -11.96
CA ILE A 127 -9.55 5.64 -12.93
C ILE A 127 -9.99 6.77 -13.88
N PHE A 128 -10.19 7.99 -13.36
CA PHE A 128 -10.58 9.15 -14.15
C PHE A 128 -9.48 9.59 -15.11
N MET A 129 -8.20 9.47 -14.73
CA MET A 129 -7.09 9.66 -15.67
C MET A 129 -7.16 8.67 -16.83
N LYS A 130 -7.48 7.40 -16.56
CA LYS A 130 -7.57 6.36 -17.60
C LYS A 130 -8.82 6.47 -18.49
N THR A 131 -9.90 7.02 -17.96
CA THR A 131 -11.15 7.23 -18.71
C THR A 131 -11.25 8.62 -19.36
N GLY A 132 -10.18 9.41 -19.32
CA GLY A 132 -10.13 10.75 -19.93
C GLY A 132 -10.88 11.84 -19.17
N GLN A 133 -11.33 11.58 -17.94
CA GLN A 133 -12.03 12.54 -17.07
C GLN A 133 -11.02 13.38 -16.24
N ILE A 134 -10.08 14.03 -16.92
CA ILE A 134 -8.89 14.67 -16.30
C ILE A 134 -9.27 15.74 -15.26
N ASP A 135 -10.30 16.55 -15.54
CA ASP A 135 -10.75 17.59 -14.60
C ASP A 135 -11.25 17.01 -13.27
N LYS A 136 -12.00 15.90 -13.34
CA LYS A 136 -12.47 15.20 -12.14
C LYS A 136 -11.32 14.57 -11.38
N ALA A 137 -10.37 13.99 -12.09
CA ALA A 137 -9.19 13.39 -11.48
C ALA A 137 -8.37 14.44 -10.71
N THR A 138 -8.11 15.58 -11.36
CA THR A 138 -7.35 16.70 -10.78
C THR A 138 -8.07 17.28 -9.56
N LYS A 139 -9.40 17.46 -9.62
CA LYS A 139 -10.19 17.88 -8.46
C LYS A 139 -9.97 16.99 -7.24
N TYR A 140 -10.02 15.66 -7.39
CA TYR A 140 -9.81 14.75 -6.25
C TYR A 140 -8.37 14.77 -5.72
N ILE A 141 -7.39 14.95 -6.60
CA ILE A 141 -5.98 15.12 -6.20
C ILE A 141 -5.82 16.41 -5.38
N ASP A 142 -6.37 17.53 -5.85
CA ASP A 142 -6.31 18.81 -5.15
C ASP A 142 -6.99 18.75 -3.78
N GLU A 143 -8.16 18.10 -3.70
CA GLU A 143 -8.84 17.87 -2.42
C GLU A 143 -8.00 17.02 -1.46
N ILE A 144 -7.30 15.98 -1.94
CA ILE A 144 -6.38 15.17 -1.11
C ILE A 144 -5.20 16.02 -0.61
N LEU A 145 -4.60 16.83 -1.48
CA LEU A 145 -3.45 17.67 -1.13
C LEU A 145 -3.83 18.77 -0.12
N ALA A 146 -5.02 19.34 -0.25
CA ALA A 146 -5.52 20.37 0.66
C ALA A 146 -5.67 19.87 2.12
N LEU A 147 -5.79 18.56 2.34
CA LEU A 147 -5.87 17.97 3.67
C LEU A 147 -4.53 17.89 4.41
N SER A 148 -3.39 18.01 3.70
CA SER A 148 -2.06 17.73 4.24
C SER A 148 -1.76 18.54 5.51
N ASP A 149 -2.03 19.84 5.50
CA ASP A 149 -1.70 20.72 6.63
C ASP A 149 -2.47 20.33 7.91
N GLY A 150 -3.78 20.08 7.78
CA GLY A 150 -4.62 19.63 8.88
C GLY A 150 -4.19 18.25 9.40
N ILE A 151 -3.80 17.34 8.51
CA ILE A 151 -3.36 16.00 8.88
C ILE A 151 -2.02 16.03 9.63
N CYS A 152 -1.08 16.83 9.14
CA CYS A 152 0.27 16.92 9.72
C CYS A 152 0.25 17.58 11.10
N LYS A 153 -0.63 18.57 11.32
CA LYS A 153 -0.70 19.33 12.58
C LYS A 153 -1.62 18.72 13.64
N SER A 154 -2.59 17.91 13.25
CA SER A 154 -3.57 17.36 14.19
C SER A 154 -2.96 16.30 15.10
N SER A 155 -3.02 16.47 16.42
CA SER A 155 -2.59 15.45 17.39
C SER A 155 -3.57 14.28 17.54
N SER A 156 -4.79 14.38 17.00
CA SER A 156 -5.81 13.32 17.09
C SER A 156 -5.66 12.24 16.03
N ILE A 157 -4.84 12.47 15.00
CA ILE A 157 -4.62 11.52 13.91
C ILE A 157 -3.45 10.60 14.29
N PRO A 158 -3.65 9.27 14.29
CA PRO A 158 -2.59 8.33 14.59
C PRO A 158 -1.58 8.25 13.43
N ASP A 159 -0.50 7.49 13.60
CA ASP A 159 0.51 7.32 12.56
C ASP A 159 0.37 6.04 11.75
N GLU A 160 -0.49 5.11 12.18
CA GLU A 160 -0.60 3.77 11.56
C GLU A 160 -1.31 3.75 10.19
N LEU A 161 -1.40 2.57 9.57
CA LEU A 161 -1.74 2.43 8.15
C LEU A 161 -3.25 2.57 7.87
N LEU A 162 -4.12 2.13 8.78
CA LEU A 162 -5.55 2.04 8.50
C LEU A 162 -6.28 3.37 8.70
N PHE A 163 -5.85 4.21 9.62
CA PHE A 163 -6.52 5.45 10.02
C PHE A 163 -5.56 6.64 10.20
N GLY A 164 -4.26 6.42 9.99
CA GLY A 164 -3.23 7.39 10.33
C GLY A 164 -2.51 8.04 9.16
N ARG A 165 -1.51 8.84 9.52
CA ARG A 165 -0.65 9.57 8.57
C ARG A 165 0.08 8.66 7.60
N SER A 166 0.47 7.44 8.00
CA SER A 166 1.08 6.47 7.06
C SER A 166 0.09 6.01 5.99
N GLY A 167 -1.18 5.82 6.36
CA GLY A 167 -2.25 5.52 5.41
C GLY A 167 -2.51 6.67 4.44
N TYR A 168 -2.44 7.92 4.90
CA TYR A 168 -2.55 9.10 4.04
C TYR A 168 -1.35 9.26 3.10
N LEU A 169 -0.13 9.06 3.62
CA LEU A 169 1.09 9.08 2.81
C LEU A 169 1.03 8.03 1.69
N TYR A 170 0.44 6.86 1.95
CA TYR A 170 0.20 5.87 0.90
C TYR A 170 -0.75 6.39 -0.19
N SER A 171 -1.80 7.16 0.13
CA SER A 171 -2.65 7.80 -0.88
C SER A 171 -1.85 8.72 -1.82
N LEU A 172 -0.94 9.52 -1.27
CA LEU A 172 -0.06 10.39 -2.07
C LEU A 172 0.86 9.58 -2.99
N MET A 173 1.47 8.51 -2.46
CA MET A 173 2.32 7.60 -3.24
C MET A 173 1.54 6.87 -4.33
N PHE A 174 0.27 6.52 -4.07
CA PHE A 174 -0.61 5.91 -5.05
C PHE A 174 -0.89 6.86 -6.22
N ILE A 175 -1.22 8.13 -5.94
CA ILE A 175 -1.40 9.16 -6.98
C ILE A 175 -0.12 9.34 -7.80
N LEU A 176 1.03 9.47 -7.14
CA LEU A 176 2.32 9.61 -7.81
C LEU A 176 2.58 8.45 -8.78
N LYS A 177 2.26 7.22 -8.38
CA LYS A 177 2.44 6.02 -9.20
C LYS A 177 1.43 5.94 -10.36
N GLU A 178 0.16 6.22 -10.08
CA GLU A 178 -0.95 5.92 -11.00
C GLU A 178 -1.32 7.08 -11.92
N CYS A 179 -1.20 8.33 -11.43
CA CYS A 179 -1.54 9.55 -12.17
C CYS A 179 -0.29 10.26 -12.72
N GLY A 180 0.85 10.12 -12.04
CA GLY A 180 2.14 10.67 -12.46
C GLY A 180 2.75 11.63 -11.45
N ALA A 181 4.08 11.77 -11.50
CA ALA A 181 4.86 12.49 -10.49
C ALA A 181 4.62 14.01 -10.44
N HIS A 182 4.04 14.61 -11.48
CA HIS A 182 3.76 16.06 -11.51
C HIS A 182 2.56 16.46 -10.63
N PHE A 183 1.74 15.50 -10.20
CA PHE A 183 0.57 15.76 -9.35
C PHE A 183 0.88 15.85 -7.86
N VAL A 184 2.00 15.29 -7.40
CA VAL A 184 2.36 15.26 -5.98
C VAL A 184 3.79 15.75 -5.83
N SER A 185 3.97 16.92 -5.21
CA SER A 185 5.31 17.46 -4.98
C SER A 185 6.07 16.65 -3.93
N ASP A 186 7.40 16.64 -4.04
CA ASP A 186 8.27 16.05 -3.03
C ASP A 186 8.04 16.71 -1.66
N ASP A 187 7.79 18.01 -1.62
CA ASP A 187 7.52 18.78 -0.40
C ASP A 187 6.24 18.32 0.31
N ALA A 188 5.17 18.04 -0.44
CA ALA A 188 3.91 17.55 0.14
C ALA A 188 4.11 16.20 0.84
N MET A 189 4.91 15.30 0.26
CA MET A 189 5.25 14.02 0.91
C MET A 189 6.24 14.21 2.08
N GLU A 190 7.23 15.09 1.96
CA GLU A 190 8.20 15.37 3.03
C GLU A 190 7.51 15.92 4.27
N GLN A 191 6.50 16.78 4.12
CA GLN A 191 5.72 17.32 5.23
C GLN A 191 5.06 16.19 6.06
N VAL A 192 4.45 15.20 5.40
CA VAL A 192 3.79 14.07 6.08
C VAL A 192 4.83 13.16 6.75
N VAL A 193 5.95 12.91 6.09
CA VAL A 193 7.06 12.11 6.64
C VAL A 193 7.62 12.76 7.90
N GLU A 194 7.85 14.06 7.89
CA GLU A 194 8.33 14.81 9.06
C GLU A 194 7.31 14.76 10.20
N ALA A 195 6.01 14.89 9.92
CA ALA A 195 4.97 14.75 10.94
C ALA A 195 5.00 13.37 11.61
N ILE A 196 5.13 12.29 10.84
CA ILE A 196 5.24 10.92 11.37
C ILE A 196 6.50 10.74 12.22
N ILE A 197 7.64 11.28 11.77
CA ILE A 197 8.91 11.16 12.51
C ILE A 197 8.86 11.95 13.81
N ASN A 198 8.39 13.19 13.76
CA ASN A 198 8.30 14.06 14.93
C ASN A 198 7.35 13.46 15.99
N SER A 199 6.20 12.95 15.56
CA SER A 199 5.26 12.22 16.42
C SER A 199 5.94 11.00 17.08
N GLY A 200 6.64 10.19 16.28
CA GLY A 200 7.32 8.99 16.76
C GLY A 200 8.45 9.27 17.76
N GLN A 201 9.25 10.32 17.52
CA GLN A 201 10.30 10.77 18.42
C GLN A 201 9.72 11.31 19.73
N HIS A 202 8.62 12.06 19.64
CA HIS A 202 7.93 12.61 20.80
C HIS A 202 7.46 11.49 21.73
N LEU A 203 6.74 10.49 21.19
CA LEU A 203 6.27 9.38 22.01
C LEU A 203 7.44 8.54 22.55
N ALA A 204 8.46 8.25 21.73
CA ALA A 204 9.65 7.51 22.17
C ALA A 204 10.33 8.17 23.38
N LYS A 205 10.47 9.51 23.36
CA LYS A 205 11.01 10.27 24.49
C LYS A 205 10.12 10.17 25.72
N ASN A 206 8.81 10.34 25.56
CA ASN A 206 7.86 10.32 26.67
C ASN A 206 7.85 8.98 27.42
N VAL A 207 7.94 7.87 26.67
CA VAL A 207 7.93 6.51 27.25
C VAL A 207 9.33 5.99 27.58
N ARG A 208 10.37 6.82 27.40
CA ARG A 208 11.79 6.45 27.57
C ARG A 208 12.16 5.18 26.79
N SER A 209 11.64 5.09 25.56
CA SER A 209 11.89 3.98 24.63
C SER A 209 13.38 3.88 24.31
N ARG A 210 13.89 2.65 24.18
CA ARG A 210 15.23 2.40 23.62
C ARG A 210 15.27 2.60 22.10
N CYS A 211 14.11 2.54 21.45
CA CYS A 211 13.97 2.80 20.02
C CYS A 211 13.74 4.31 19.81
N PRO A 212 14.46 4.97 18.87
CA PRO A 212 14.32 6.40 18.59
C PRO A 212 12.94 6.81 18.05
N LEU A 213 12.14 5.86 17.56
CA LEU A 213 10.77 6.06 17.11
C LEU A 213 9.85 5.08 17.83
N MET A 214 8.73 5.56 18.35
CA MET A 214 7.70 4.74 18.97
C MET A 214 6.32 5.25 18.57
N TYR A 215 5.37 4.34 18.38
CA TYR A 215 4.01 4.67 17.96
C TYR A 215 3.01 3.84 18.76
N ALA A 216 1.82 4.40 18.98
CA ALA A 216 0.73 3.72 19.65
C ALA A 216 -0.59 3.97 18.91
N TRP A 217 -1.50 3.01 19.03
CA TRP A 217 -2.88 3.11 18.58
C TRP A 217 -3.74 2.39 19.61
N HIS A 218 -4.88 2.98 20.01
CA HIS A 218 -5.73 2.52 21.13
C HIS A 218 -4.93 1.98 22.34
N ASP A 219 -4.07 2.86 22.90
CA ASP A 219 -3.28 2.60 24.10
C ASP A 219 -2.29 1.42 24.00
N SER A 220 -2.03 0.93 22.79
CA SER A 220 -1.18 -0.25 22.56
C SER A 220 -0.04 0.04 21.58
N TYR A 221 1.14 -0.50 21.88
CA TYR A 221 2.32 -0.47 21.00
C TYR A 221 2.27 -1.65 20.01
N TYR A 222 1.47 -1.52 18.95
CA TYR A 222 1.35 -2.57 17.95
C TYR A 222 2.65 -2.75 17.16
N LEU A 223 3.05 -4.02 16.94
CA LEU A 223 4.23 -4.35 16.13
C LEU A 223 3.89 -4.60 14.64
N GLY A 224 2.66 -5.05 14.36
CA GLY A 224 2.24 -5.54 13.04
C GLY A 224 2.07 -4.46 11.97
N ALA A 225 1.70 -4.89 10.77
CA ALA A 225 1.63 -4.02 9.59
C ALA A 225 0.41 -3.07 9.58
N ALA A 226 -0.74 -3.51 10.09
CA ALA A 226 -1.96 -2.70 10.07
C ALA A 226 -1.85 -1.49 11.00
N HIS A 227 -1.72 -1.75 12.31
CA HIS A 227 -1.81 -0.71 13.35
C HIS A 227 -0.46 -0.32 13.97
N GLY A 228 0.65 -0.85 13.45
CA GLY A 228 1.90 -0.92 14.20
C GLY A 228 3.16 -0.51 13.48
N LEU A 229 4.27 -0.70 14.19
CA LEU A 229 5.62 -0.28 13.79
C LEU A 229 6.01 -0.79 12.41
N ALA A 230 5.71 -2.06 12.08
CA ALA A 230 6.10 -2.64 10.79
C ALA A 230 5.49 -1.88 9.61
N GLY A 231 4.22 -1.49 9.71
CA GLY A 231 3.53 -0.75 8.64
C GLY A 231 4.09 0.66 8.49
N ILE A 232 4.26 1.37 9.61
CA ILE A 232 4.77 2.74 9.64
C ILE A 232 6.18 2.79 9.05
N PHE A 233 7.09 1.92 9.52
CA PHE A 233 8.46 1.89 9.02
C PHE A 233 8.53 1.46 7.55
N PHE A 234 7.68 0.50 7.13
CA PHE A 234 7.60 0.11 5.73
C PHE A 234 7.24 1.31 4.84
N ILE A 235 6.24 2.11 5.22
CA ILE A 235 5.87 3.30 4.47
C ILE A 235 7.00 4.33 4.45
N LEU A 236 7.62 4.63 5.60
CA LEU A 236 8.73 5.60 5.68
C LEU A 236 9.93 5.20 4.79
N MET A 237 10.26 3.90 4.71
CA MET A 237 11.37 3.41 3.89
C MET A 237 11.06 3.44 2.38
N ARG A 238 9.79 3.48 1.98
CA ARG A 238 9.42 3.48 0.56
C ARG A 238 9.51 4.85 -0.10
N LYS A 239 9.52 5.94 0.66
CA LYS A 239 9.72 7.27 0.08
C LYS A 239 11.15 7.37 -0.43
N ARG A 240 11.31 7.40 -1.76
CA ARG A 240 12.62 7.70 -2.36
C ARG A 240 13.01 9.10 -1.93
N HIS A 241 14.12 9.23 -1.20
CA HIS A 241 14.69 10.53 -0.94
C HIS A 241 15.31 11.04 -2.24
N SER A 242 14.75 12.11 -2.83
CA SER A 242 15.41 12.85 -3.90
C SER A 242 16.81 13.22 -3.42
N ALA A 243 17.84 12.71 -4.11
CA ALA A 243 19.25 12.91 -3.78
C ALA A 243 19.76 14.34 -4.04
N GLY A 244 18.86 15.32 -4.14
CA GLY A 244 19.12 16.66 -4.70
C GLY A 244 19.24 17.81 -3.70
N SER A 245 18.93 17.64 -2.40
CA SER A 245 19.16 18.72 -1.45
C SER A 245 20.59 18.65 -0.90
N THR A 246 21.49 19.42 -1.49
CA THR A 246 22.83 19.68 -0.99
C THR A 246 22.77 20.25 0.43
N GLY A 247 23.12 19.44 1.44
CA GLY A 247 23.27 19.90 2.82
C GLY A 247 22.85 18.86 3.86
N GLY A 248 23.73 17.89 4.15
CA GLY A 248 23.56 16.92 5.25
C GLY A 248 22.78 15.65 4.85
N ARG A 249 23.30 14.48 5.24
CA ARG A 249 22.55 13.21 5.14
C ARG A 249 21.25 13.36 5.94
N LYS A 250 20.10 13.45 5.26
CA LYS A 250 18.78 13.71 5.85
C LYS A 250 18.38 12.62 6.89
N PRO A 251 17.64 12.99 7.95
CA PRO A 251 17.48 12.22 9.19
C PRO A 251 16.81 10.86 9.06
N VAL A 252 15.93 10.62 8.08
CA VAL A 252 15.16 9.35 8.00
C VAL A 252 16.06 8.15 7.73
N ILE A 253 16.95 8.26 6.74
CA ILE A 253 17.93 7.21 6.44
C ILE A 253 18.89 7.05 7.62
N ARG A 254 19.28 8.13 8.29
CA ARG A 254 20.16 8.06 9.47
C ARG A 254 19.47 7.38 10.65
N ILE A 255 18.22 7.71 10.96
CA ILE A 255 17.45 7.10 12.05
C ILE A 255 17.22 5.61 11.77
N VAL A 256 16.88 5.23 10.53
CA VAL A 256 16.69 3.82 10.13
C VAL A 256 18.02 3.07 9.98
N SER A 257 19.09 3.71 9.52
CA SER A 257 20.42 3.10 9.44
C SER A 257 21.05 2.92 10.82
N ASP A 258 20.88 3.88 11.72
CA ASP A 258 21.42 3.83 13.09
C ASP A 258 20.71 2.72 13.89
N LEU A 259 19.40 2.50 13.65
CA LEU A 259 18.64 1.33 14.13
C LEU A 259 19.26 -0.02 13.70
N GLY A 260 19.76 -0.13 12.47
CA GLY A 260 20.42 -1.35 11.98
C GLY A 260 21.78 -1.61 12.61
N THR A 261 22.49 -0.57 13.07
CA THR A 261 23.83 -0.70 13.66
C THR A 261 23.83 -1.04 15.15
N GLN A 262 22.78 -0.70 15.90
CA GLN A 262 22.70 -0.99 17.34
C GLN A 262 22.22 -2.43 17.66
N GLY A 263 21.75 -3.19 16.67
CA GLY A 263 21.23 -4.55 16.84
C GLY A 263 22.02 -5.68 16.16
N ALA A 264 23.12 -5.38 15.46
CA ALA A 264 23.86 -6.39 14.70
C ALA A 264 24.77 -7.23 15.61
N MET A 265 24.23 -8.34 16.12
CA MET A 265 25.02 -9.47 16.56
C MET A 265 25.76 -10.03 15.33
N LYS A 266 27.10 -9.94 15.31
CA LYS A 266 27.94 -10.45 14.21
C LYS A 266 27.76 -11.96 14.08
N VAL A 267 26.94 -12.40 13.15
CA VAL A 267 26.98 -13.78 12.65
C VAL A 267 28.01 -13.81 11.52
N LYS A 268 29.21 -14.33 11.81
CA LYS A 268 30.22 -14.63 10.78
C LYS A 268 29.82 -15.90 10.04
N GLY A 269 29.45 -15.76 8.78
CA GLY A 269 29.36 -16.84 7.80
C GLY A 269 29.82 -16.33 6.43
N PRO A 270 30.44 -17.17 5.59
CA PRO A 270 31.07 -16.71 4.35
C PRO A 270 30.00 -16.62 3.25
N ILE A 271 29.66 -15.41 2.82
CA ILE A 271 28.90 -15.20 1.59
C ILE A 271 29.72 -14.25 0.72
N ARG A 272 30.31 -14.83 -0.34
CA ARG A 272 30.75 -14.12 -1.53
C ARG A 272 29.51 -13.59 -2.26
N ASP A 273 29.68 -12.43 -2.88
CA ASP A 273 28.72 -11.66 -3.67
C ASP A 273 27.85 -10.68 -2.86
N SER A 274 28.40 -9.47 -2.74
CA SER A 274 27.72 -8.29 -2.22
C SER A 274 26.67 -7.77 -3.22
N LYS A 275 25.44 -8.27 -3.11
CA LYS A 275 24.25 -7.51 -3.55
C LYS A 275 23.62 -6.89 -2.32
N THR A 276 23.36 -5.59 -2.37
CA THR A 276 22.76 -4.87 -1.24
C THR A 276 21.24 -5.09 -1.26
N LEU A 277 20.58 -4.98 -0.10
CA LEU A 277 19.11 -4.99 0.01
C LEU A 277 18.42 -3.99 -0.95
N ARG A 278 19.17 -3.00 -1.44
CA ARG A 278 18.75 -2.03 -2.46
C ARG A 278 18.43 -2.70 -3.81
N ASP A 279 19.14 -3.76 -4.17
CA ASP A 279 19.05 -4.40 -5.48
C ASP A 279 17.83 -5.35 -5.59
N TYR A 280 17.36 -5.89 -4.46
CA TYR A 280 16.16 -6.74 -4.41
C TYR A 280 14.85 -5.96 -4.56
N PHE A 281 14.83 -4.65 -4.28
CA PHE A 281 13.62 -3.83 -4.35
C PHE A 281 13.35 -3.21 -5.72
N VAL A 282 14.31 -3.30 -6.66
CA VAL A 282 14.20 -2.64 -7.98
C VAL A 282 13.45 -3.49 -9.01
N SER A 283 13.31 -4.80 -8.82
CA SER A 283 12.78 -5.71 -9.85
C SER A 283 11.29 -6.10 -9.72
N THR A 284 10.54 -5.56 -8.74
CA THR A 284 9.16 -6.02 -8.49
C THR A 284 8.10 -4.91 -8.44
N LEU A 285 8.32 -3.76 -9.09
CA LEU A 285 7.33 -2.66 -9.11
C LEU A 285 7.21 -1.93 -10.44
#